data_AF-A0A3S0KIF0-F1
#
_entry.id   AF-A0A3S0KIF0-F1
#
_cell.length_a   1.000
_cell.length_b   1.000
_cell.length_c   1.000
_cell.angle_alpha   90.00
_cell.angle_beta   90.00
_cell.angle_gamma   90.00
#
_symmetry.space_group_name_H-M   'P 1'
#
loop_
_entity.id
_entity.type
_entity.pdbx_description
1 polymer ?
#
loop_
_entity_poly.entity_id
_entity_poly.type
_entity_poly.pdbx_seq_one_letter_code
_entity_poly.pdbx_strand_id
1 'polypeptide(L)'
;MKKVTLNNLEIQLFINMNEAQISKKGRQAVINKLTTMGMKNIQIEGKGKNASYTFDFPDRFGELLMLPKQRLPQYSMIEIECMDLLIKGNERDGLVMFFDELIKEIATKHGAEYEAVKTKIRRIKSHLMDCGLIQPNNKSHRVKVDDEWVTGKRAFAIHGEIKNVWKKTYIRQLEEYQQLYPNAESVPKWVFKSENQQLAISTIPRWFSVDCYKVAKGYVVDERLLSDIQYANDAILQTFNLDAVRNEISRRQKKYKEEKAADDEILAEMEKRNQEEGPSKADRKKILEQIKQMPKFD
;
A
#
# COMPACT_ATOMS: atom_id res chain seq x y z
N MET A 1 -20.59 10.24 14.43
CA MET A 1 -20.69 9.40 15.63
C MET A 1 -22.09 8.85 15.84
N LYS A 2 -22.23 7.52 15.89
CA LYS A 2 -23.50 6.82 16.13
C LYS A 2 -23.53 6.32 17.58
N LYS A 3 -24.58 6.65 18.34
CA LYS A 3 -24.79 6.16 19.71
C LYS A 3 -25.41 4.76 19.65
N VAL A 4 -24.86 3.81 20.42
CA VAL A 4 -25.28 2.42 20.46
C VAL A 4 -25.62 2.03 21.89
N THR A 5 -26.73 1.33 22.08
CA THR A 5 -27.14 0.77 23.38
C THR A 5 -27.28 -0.73 23.25
N LEU A 6 -26.51 -1.47 24.05
CA LEU A 6 -26.47 -2.93 24.07
C LEU A 6 -26.96 -3.46 25.42
N ASN A 7 -27.72 -4.54 25.40
CA ASN A 7 -28.02 -5.32 26.60
C ASN A 7 -26.82 -6.18 27.03
N ASN A 8 -26.94 -6.85 28.19
CA ASN A 8 -25.85 -7.66 28.74
C ASN A 8 -25.44 -8.86 27.87
N LEU A 9 -26.32 -9.41 27.04
CA LEU A 9 -25.96 -10.50 26.11
C LEU A 9 -25.23 -9.95 24.87
N GLU A 10 -25.74 -8.86 24.32
CA GLU A 10 -25.17 -8.19 23.15
C GLU A 10 -23.76 -7.67 23.44
N ILE A 11 -23.52 -7.06 24.61
CA ILE A 11 -22.18 -6.58 24.96
C ILE A 11 -21.18 -7.74 25.08
N GLN A 12 -21.60 -8.90 25.58
CA GLN A 12 -20.76 -10.09 25.70
C GLN A 12 -20.28 -10.57 24.34
N LEU A 13 -21.19 -10.62 23.36
CA LEU A 13 -20.88 -10.93 21.97
C LEU A 13 -19.99 -9.86 21.34
N PHE A 14 -20.31 -8.58 21.59
CA PHE A 14 -19.61 -7.44 20.99
C PHE A 14 -18.14 -7.36 21.39
N ILE A 15 -17.82 -7.56 22.67
CA ILE A 15 -16.44 -7.48 23.19
C ILE A 15 -15.76 -8.85 23.36
N ASN A 16 -16.44 -9.92 22.95
CA ASN A 16 -16.04 -11.32 23.15
C ASN A 16 -15.59 -11.59 24.60
N MET A 17 -16.48 -11.32 25.54
CA MET A 17 -16.32 -11.66 26.95
C MET A 17 -17.56 -12.37 27.44
N ASN A 18 -17.42 -13.53 28.08
CA ASN A 18 -18.56 -14.25 28.65
C ASN A 18 -18.95 -13.72 30.05
N GLU A 19 -20.14 -14.11 30.52
CA GLU A 19 -20.69 -13.68 31.81
C GLU A 19 -19.75 -13.94 33.00
N ALA A 20 -19.05 -15.08 33.01
CA ALA A 20 -18.10 -15.42 34.06
C ALA A 20 -16.89 -14.47 34.07
N GLN A 21 -16.39 -14.08 32.89
CA GLN A 21 -15.29 -13.12 32.75
C GLN A 21 -15.71 -11.71 33.18
N ILE A 22 -16.92 -11.27 32.79
CA ILE A 22 -17.46 -9.96 33.20
C ILE A 22 -17.67 -9.93 34.72
N SER A 23 -18.25 -10.99 35.29
CA SER A 23 -18.52 -11.07 36.73
C SER A 23 -17.22 -11.08 37.55
N LYS A 24 -16.20 -11.83 37.11
CA LYS A 24 -14.90 -11.91 37.79
C LYS A 24 -14.09 -10.62 37.69
N LYS A 25 -14.08 -9.97 36.53
CA LYS A 25 -13.26 -8.76 36.29
C LYS A 25 -14.00 -7.45 36.57
N GLY A 26 -15.30 -7.52 36.80
CA GLY A 26 -16.16 -6.38 37.05
C GLY A 26 -16.43 -5.51 35.82
N ARG A 27 -17.31 -4.51 36.00
CA ARG A 27 -17.73 -3.57 34.96
C ARG A 27 -16.59 -2.75 34.38
N GLN A 28 -15.58 -2.45 35.20
CA GLN A 28 -14.41 -1.67 34.76
C GLN A 28 -13.66 -2.39 33.62
N ALA A 29 -13.65 -3.72 33.59
CA ALA A 29 -13.03 -4.45 32.50
C ALA A 29 -13.78 -4.26 31.17
N VAL A 30 -15.10 -4.18 31.20
CA VAL A 30 -15.94 -3.87 30.03
C VAL A 30 -15.64 -2.45 29.55
N ILE A 31 -15.61 -1.48 30.46
CA ILE A 31 -15.26 -0.08 30.15
C ILE A 31 -13.87 -0.03 29.51
N ASN A 32 -12.85 -0.62 30.15
CA ASN A 32 -11.49 -0.62 29.63
C ASN A 32 -11.40 -1.24 28.23
N LYS A 33 -12.16 -2.31 27.98
CA LYS A 33 -12.21 -2.98 26.68
C LYS A 33 -12.82 -2.08 25.61
N LEU A 34 -13.97 -1.47 25.89
CA LEU A 34 -14.64 -0.51 25.01
C LEU A 34 -13.76 0.73 24.75
N THR A 35 -13.10 1.26 25.78
CA THR A 35 -12.16 2.38 25.66
C THR A 35 -10.96 2.00 24.79
N THR A 36 -10.41 0.79 24.93
CA THR A 36 -9.32 0.30 24.06
C THR A 36 -9.77 0.21 22.60
N MET A 37 -11.05 -0.08 22.37
CA MET A 37 -11.69 -0.09 21.05
C MET A 37 -12.11 1.32 20.58
N GLY A 38 -11.79 2.38 21.34
CA GLY A 38 -12.05 3.77 20.96
C GLY A 38 -13.47 4.25 21.19
N MET A 39 -14.31 3.46 21.86
CA MET A 39 -15.66 3.86 22.23
C MET A 39 -15.61 5.01 23.23
N LYS A 40 -16.52 5.98 23.09
CA LYS A 40 -16.59 7.17 23.95
C LYS A 40 -17.92 7.23 24.70
N ASN A 41 -18.00 8.10 25.71
CA ASN A 41 -19.23 8.37 26.46
C ASN A 41 -19.92 7.11 27.00
N ILE A 42 -19.12 6.17 27.53
CA ILE A 42 -19.58 4.87 28.00
C ILE A 42 -20.41 5.06 29.28
N GLN A 43 -21.67 4.65 29.23
CA GLN A 43 -22.62 4.67 30.34
C GLN A 43 -23.14 3.25 30.58
N ILE A 44 -23.24 2.87 31.86
CA ILE A 44 -23.77 1.56 32.25
C ILE A 44 -24.90 1.79 33.23
N GLU A 45 -26.11 1.36 32.86
CA GLU A 45 -27.29 1.42 33.71
C GLU A 45 -27.68 0.01 34.16
N GLY A 46 -28.25 -0.12 35.37
CA GLY A 46 -28.67 -1.41 35.92
C GLY A 46 -27.56 -2.28 36.53
N LYS A 47 -27.87 -3.55 36.80
CA LYS A 47 -26.93 -4.54 37.39
C LYS A 47 -27.10 -5.95 36.83
N GLY A 48 -25.99 -6.69 36.76
CA GLY A 48 -25.96 -8.09 36.35
C GLY A 48 -26.52 -8.29 34.94
N LYS A 49 -27.38 -9.29 34.77
CA LYS A 49 -28.05 -9.61 33.50
C LYS A 49 -28.95 -8.49 32.97
N ASN A 50 -29.40 -7.58 33.85
CA ASN A 50 -30.27 -6.46 33.51
C ASN A 50 -29.49 -5.16 33.23
N ALA A 51 -28.16 -5.26 33.04
CA ALA A 51 -27.36 -4.09 32.69
C ALA A 51 -27.52 -3.73 31.21
N SER A 52 -27.60 -2.43 30.92
CA SER A 52 -27.50 -1.86 29.58
C SER A 52 -26.22 -1.03 29.47
N TYR A 53 -25.62 -1.06 28.29
CA TYR A 53 -24.33 -0.44 27.98
C TYR A 53 -24.51 0.49 26.81
N THR A 54 -24.40 1.79 27.05
CA THR A 54 -24.57 2.82 26.04
C THR A 54 -23.24 3.50 25.78
N PHE A 55 -22.84 3.63 24.52
CA PHE A 55 -21.59 4.28 24.15
C PHE A 55 -21.64 4.84 22.73
N ASP A 56 -20.74 5.76 22.43
CA ASP A 56 -20.57 6.30 21.10
C ASP A 56 -19.55 5.47 20.33
N PHE A 57 -19.98 5.03 19.16
CA PHE A 57 -19.14 4.29 18.24
C PHE A 57 -18.21 5.26 17.50
N PRO A 58 -16.88 5.00 17.49
CA PRO A 58 -15.95 5.88 16.84
C PRO A 58 -16.15 5.81 15.32
N ASP A 59 -16.07 6.98 14.68
CA ASP A 59 -16.13 7.05 13.23
C ASP A 59 -14.94 6.27 12.63
N ARG A 60 -15.17 5.70 11.45
CA ARG A 60 -14.16 4.96 10.65
C ARG A 60 -13.62 3.68 11.29
N PHE A 61 -14.24 3.18 12.36
CA PHE A 61 -13.82 1.93 13.00
C PHE A 61 -13.82 0.73 12.06
N GLY A 62 -14.74 0.66 11.08
CA GLY A 62 -14.80 -0.41 10.09
C GLY A 62 -13.50 -0.57 9.28
N GLU A 63 -12.75 0.51 9.07
CA GLU A 63 -11.45 0.47 8.36
C GLU A 63 -10.41 -0.35 9.12
N LEU A 64 -10.46 -0.35 10.45
CA LEU A 64 -9.56 -1.15 11.29
C LEU A 64 -9.84 -2.65 11.19
N LEU A 65 -11.05 -3.05 10.75
CA LEU A 65 -11.39 -4.45 10.52
C LEU A 65 -10.76 -5.03 9.26
N MET A 66 -10.29 -4.17 8.35
CA MET A 66 -9.58 -4.60 7.14
C MET A 66 -8.18 -5.12 7.45
N LEU A 67 -7.69 -4.87 8.68
CA LEU A 67 -6.34 -5.22 9.09
C LEU A 67 -6.27 -6.66 9.63
N PRO A 68 -5.21 -7.42 9.30
CA PRO A 68 -5.03 -8.79 9.76
C PRO A 68 -4.61 -8.78 11.23
N LYS A 69 -5.60 -8.76 12.13
CA LYS A 69 -5.39 -8.94 13.57
C LYS A 69 -6.17 -10.17 14.02
N GLN A 70 -5.60 -10.96 14.93
CA GLN A 70 -6.33 -12.05 15.59
C GLN A 70 -7.17 -11.53 16.77
N ARG A 71 -6.66 -10.53 17.49
CA ARG A 71 -7.37 -9.91 18.65
C ARG A 71 -8.26 -8.78 18.18
N LEU A 72 -9.30 -8.46 18.99
CA LEU A 72 -10.18 -7.30 18.76
C LEU A 72 -9.35 -6.04 18.46
N PRO A 73 -9.73 -5.24 17.46
CA PRO A 73 -8.96 -4.07 17.06
C PRO A 73 -8.90 -3.07 18.22
N GLN A 74 -7.68 -2.70 18.58
CA GLN A 74 -7.47 -1.46 19.32
C GLN A 74 -7.67 -0.30 18.34
N TYR A 75 -8.39 0.73 18.79
CA TYR A 75 -8.57 1.93 17.99
C TYR A 75 -7.25 2.64 17.78
N SER A 76 -6.95 2.99 16.54
CA SER A 76 -5.74 3.71 16.20
C SER A 76 -6.05 4.67 15.06
N MET A 77 -6.13 5.97 15.38
CA MET A 77 -6.25 7.03 14.38
C MET A 77 -5.09 7.01 13.38
N ILE A 78 -3.88 6.69 13.85
CA ILE A 78 -2.72 6.52 12.97
C ILE A 78 -2.98 5.40 11.95
N GLU A 79 -3.47 4.23 12.36
CA GLU A 79 -3.76 3.13 11.41
C GLU A 79 -4.90 3.49 10.44
N ILE A 80 -5.92 4.22 10.90
CA ILE A 80 -6.99 4.77 10.04
C ILE A 80 -6.42 5.73 9.00
N GLU A 81 -5.58 6.68 9.39
CA GLU A 81 -4.96 7.62 8.45
C GLU A 81 -3.95 6.96 7.51
N CYS A 82 -3.26 5.90 7.97
CA CYS A 82 -2.44 5.07 7.09
C CYS A 82 -3.29 4.37 6.02
N MET A 83 -4.47 3.86 6.39
CA MET A 83 -5.42 3.27 5.45
C MET A 83 -5.96 4.33 4.48
N ASP A 84 -6.34 5.49 5.00
CA ASP A 84 -6.83 6.63 4.22
C ASP A 84 -5.81 7.10 3.17
N LEU A 85 -4.54 7.16 3.56
CA LEU A 85 -3.43 7.49 2.67
C LEU A 85 -3.33 6.49 1.50
N LEU A 86 -3.52 5.19 1.77
CA LEU A 86 -3.47 4.15 0.74
C LEU A 86 -4.71 4.20 -0.17
N ILE A 87 -5.88 4.58 0.37
CA ILE A 87 -7.13 4.66 -0.38
C ILE A 87 -7.20 5.92 -1.24
N LYS A 88 -6.97 7.10 -0.64
CA LYS A 88 -7.06 8.40 -1.30
C LYS A 88 -5.84 8.72 -2.17
N GLY A 89 -4.73 8.01 -1.94
CA GLY A 89 -3.47 8.29 -2.57
C GLY A 89 -2.81 9.57 -2.04
N ASN A 90 -1.87 10.07 -2.83
CA ASN A 90 -0.88 11.05 -2.42
C ASN A 90 -1.13 12.47 -2.95
N GLU A 91 -2.32 12.76 -3.49
CA GLU A 91 -2.65 14.11 -3.92
C GLU A 91 -3.26 14.92 -2.77
N ARG A 92 -2.75 16.13 -2.55
CA ARG A 92 -3.21 17.12 -1.56
C ARG A 92 -3.23 18.49 -2.20
N ASP A 93 -4.37 19.18 -2.19
CA ASP A 93 -4.53 20.53 -2.73
C ASP A 93 -3.99 20.70 -4.17
N GLY A 94 -4.17 19.68 -5.02
CA GLY A 94 -3.67 19.66 -6.40
C GLY A 94 -2.16 19.37 -6.56
N LEU A 95 -1.46 19.08 -5.45
CA LEU A 95 -0.06 18.69 -5.41
C LEU A 95 0.10 17.20 -5.15
N VAL A 96 1.07 16.60 -5.86
CA VAL A 96 1.44 15.21 -5.61
C VAL A 96 2.52 15.16 -4.54
N MET A 97 2.19 14.58 -3.40
CA MET A 97 3.07 14.49 -2.23
C MET A 97 4.02 13.28 -2.31
N PHE A 98 5.21 13.44 -1.75
CA PHE A 98 6.13 12.34 -1.50
C PHE A 98 5.63 11.48 -0.34
N PHE A 99 5.99 10.20 -0.36
CA PHE A 99 5.55 9.28 0.68
C PHE A 99 6.12 9.67 2.04
N ASP A 100 7.37 10.14 2.06
CA ASP A 100 8.03 10.61 3.28
C ASP A 100 7.42 11.91 3.82
N GLU A 101 6.89 12.79 2.96
CA GLU A 101 6.12 13.98 3.39
C GLU A 101 4.83 13.56 4.09
N LEU A 102 4.10 12.61 3.51
CA LEU A 102 2.83 12.10 4.06
C LEU A 102 3.05 11.33 5.37
N ILE A 103 4.13 10.56 5.48
CA ILE A 103 4.49 9.89 6.75
C ILE A 103 4.80 10.95 7.82
N LYS A 104 5.58 11.98 7.49
CA LYS A 104 5.91 13.07 8.42
C LYS A 104 4.65 13.81 8.87
N GLU A 105 3.74 14.10 7.96
CA GLU A 105 2.45 14.74 8.28
C GLU A 105 1.66 13.94 9.32
N ILE A 106 1.46 12.63 9.08
CA ILE A 106 0.76 11.74 10.02
C ILE A 106 1.52 11.65 11.35
N ALA A 107 2.85 11.52 11.31
CA ALA A 107 3.69 11.43 12.50
C ALA A 107 3.56 12.70 13.37
N THR A 108 3.71 13.88 12.78
CA THR A 108 3.58 15.16 13.47
C THR A 108 2.17 15.37 14.02
N LYS A 109 1.13 15.06 13.23
CA LYS A 109 -0.27 15.24 13.65
C LYS A 109 -0.63 14.43 14.91
N HIS A 110 -0.07 13.23 15.05
CA HIS A 110 -0.38 12.33 16.16
C HIS A 110 0.73 12.23 17.22
N GLY A 111 1.78 13.07 17.13
CA GLY A 111 2.91 13.02 18.05
C GLY A 111 3.64 11.67 18.05
N ALA A 112 3.66 10.98 16.90
CA ALA A 112 4.24 9.65 16.75
C ALA A 112 5.60 9.69 16.05
N GLU A 113 6.43 8.68 16.27
CA GLU A 113 7.70 8.55 15.57
C GLU A 113 7.52 8.22 14.09
N TYR A 114 8.32 8.88 13.24
CA TYR A 114 8.32 8.68 11.79
C TYR A 114 8.42 7.20 11.39
N GLU A 115 9.39 6.47 11.93
CA GLU A 115 9.62 5.06 11.58
C GLU A 115 8.48 4.14 12.07
N ALA A 116 7.80 4.50 13.15
CA ALA A 116 6.63 3.76 13.63
C ALA A 116 5.45 3.89 12.65
N VAL A 117 5.18 5.10 12.16
CA VAL A 117 4.15 5.37 11.14
C VAL A 117 4.49 4.67 9.83
N LYS A 118 5.73 4.82 9.36
CA LYS A 118 6.24 4.17 8.14
C LYS A 118 6.09 2.64 8.19
N THR A 119 6.41 2.04 9.34
CA THR A 119 6.24 0.60 9.57
C THR A 119 4.78 0.18 9.50
N LYS A 120 3.87 0.95 10.11
CA LYS A 120 2.41 0.70 10.05
C LYS A 120 1.91 0.76 8.61
N ILE A 121 2.23 1.81 7.86
CA ILE A 121 1.78 1.94 6.46
C ILE A 121 2.32 0.78 5.63
N ARG A 122 3.61 0.41 5.78
CA ARG A 122 4.20 -0.72 5.05
C ARG A 122 3.46 -2.02 5.31
N ARG A 123 3.11 -2.31 6.58
CA ARG A 123 2.38 -3.52 6.96
C ARG A 123 0.97 -3.55 6.36
N ILE A 124 0.24 -2.43 6.46
CA ILE A 124 -1.11 -2.31 5.90
C ILE A 124 -1.07 -2.47 4.38
N LYS A 125 -0.17 -1.74 3.72
CA LYS A 125 0.06 -1.82 2.28
C LYS A 125 0.35 -3.25 1.83
N SER A 126 1.28 -3.94 2.49
CA SER A 126 1.65 -5.31 2.11
C SER A 126 0.43 -6.22 2.18
N HIS A 127 -0.34 -6.16 3.27
CA HIS A 127 -1.55 -6.97 3.43
C HIS A 127 -2.58 -6.71 2.32
N LEU A 128 -2.89 -5.44 2.05
CA LEU A 128 -3.86 -5.09 1.02
C LEU A 128 -3.38 -5.50 -0.39
N MET A 129 -2.09 -5.37 -0.69
CA MET A 129 -1.50 -5.84 -1.94
C MET A 129 -1.53 -7.37 -2.06
N ASP A 130 -1.28 -8.10 -0.97
CA ASP A 130 -1.34 -9.56 -0.93
C ASP A 130 -2.76 -10.07 -1.18
N CYS A 131 -3.77 -9.35 -0.69
CA CYS A 131 -5.18 -9.61 -0.96
C CYS A 131 -5.67 -9.07 -2.31
N GLY A 132 -4.82 -8.39 -3.10
CA GLY A 132 -5.24 -7.77 -4.36
C GLY A 132 -6.23 -6.61 -4.22
N LEU A 133 -6.38 -6.06 -3.01
CA LEU A 133 -7.32 -4.99 -2.68
C LEU A 133 -6.80 -3.59 -3.03
N ILE A 134 -5.49 -3.46 -3.20
CA ILE A 134 -4.86 -2.28 -3.78
C ILE A 134 -3.83 -2.72 -4.81
N GLN A 135 -3.69 -1.96 -5.88
CA GLN A 135 -2.65 -2.15 -6.88
C GLN A 135 -1.86 -0.86 -7.07
N PRO A 136 -0.54 -0.91 -7.29
CA PRO A 136 0.23 0.29 -7.61
C PRO A 136 -0.35 0.97 -8.84
N ASN A 137 -0.82 2.21 -8.70
CA ASN A 137 -1.20 3.02 -9.84
C ASN A 137 0.05 3.58 -10.53
N ASN A 138 -0.04 3.71 -11.85
CA ASN A 138 0.96 4.41 -12.62
C ASN A 138 0.65 5.91 -12.65
N LYS A 139 1.66 6.69 -12.22
CA LYS A 139 1.95 8.07 -12.65
C LYS A 139 1.15 9.20 -11.99
N SER A 140 1.62 9.58 -10.82
CA SER A 140 1.52 10.97 -10.36
C SER A 140 2.95 11.55 -10.41
N HIS A 141 3.16 12.63 -11.16
CA HIS A 141 4.50 13.23 -11.35
C HIS A 141 4.57 14.61 -10.69
N ARG A 142 5.68 14.84 -9.99
CA ARG A 142 6.12 16.10 -9.42
C ARG A 142 7.61 16.18 -9.72
N VAL A 143 8.00 17.22 -10.43
CA VAL A 143 9.38 17.50 -10.79
C VAL A 143 9.72 18.88 -10.28
N LYS A 144 10.94 19.05 -9.78
CA LYS A 144 11.47 20.38 -9.46
C LYS A 144 12.03 20.97 -10.75
N VAL A 145 11.68 22.19 -11.12
CA VAL A 145 12.22 22.92 -12.28
C VAL A 145 12.61 24.30 -11.75
N ASP A 146 13.88 24.69 -11.89
CA ASP A 146 14.38 25.99 -11.42
C ASP A 146 14.00 26.30 -9.96
N ASP A 147 14.20 25.31 -9.08
CA ASP A 147 13.81 25.32 -7.66
C ASP A 147 12.31 25.36 -7.35
N GLU A 148 11.43 25.39 -8.34
CA GLU A 148 9.98 25.33 -8.17
C GLU A 148 9.40 23.94 -8.42
N TRP A 149 8.40 23.55 -7.63
CA TRP A 149 7.71 22.27 -7.82
C TRP A 149 6.63 22.40 -8.89
N VAL A 150 6.71 21.56 -9.91
CA VAL A 150 5.75 21.49 -11.01
C VAL A 150 4.99 20.16 -10.95
N THR A 151 3.68 20.19 -11.16
CA THR A 151 2.77 19.02 -11.16
C THR A 151 1.94 18.94 -12.45
N GLY A 152 1.04 17.94 -12.53
CA GLY A 152 0.04 17.84 -13.60
C GLY A 152 0.62 17.63 -15.01
N LYS A 153 0.00 18.24 -16.02
CA LYS A 153 0.37 18.06 -17.44
C LYS A 153 1.82 18.48 -17.74
N ARG A 154 2.32 19.54 -17.10
CA ARG A 154 3.70 20.02 -17.30
C ARG A 154 4.71 19.04 -16.71
N ALA A 155 4.47 18.53 -15.50
CA ALA A 155 5.31 17.48 -14.91
C ALA A 155 5.27 16.18 -15.72
N PHE A 156 4.10 15.84 -16.27
CA PHE A 156 3.94 14.69 -17.16
C PHE A 156 4.71 14.87 -18.48
N ALA A 157 4.69 16.06 -19.08
CA ALA A 157 5.44 16.38 -20.30
C ALA A 157 6.95 16.27 -20.08
N ILE A 158 7.48 16.89 -19.03
CA ILE A 158 8.90 16.82 -18.65
C ILE A 158 9.31 15.36 -18.42
N HIS A 159 8.52 14.60 -17.66
CA HIS A 159 8.78 13.18 -17.47
C HIS A 159 8.70 12.38 -18.80
N GLY A 160 7.83 12.77 -19.72
CA GLY A 160 7.75 12.23 -21.08
C GLY A 160 9.04 12.48 -21.87
N GLU A 161 9.59 13.69 -21.81
CA GLU A 161 10.85 14.05 -22.44
C GLU A 161 12.03 13.26 -21.86
N ILE A 162 12.09 13.13 -20.54
CA ILE A 162 13.07 12.30 -19.84
C ILE A 162 12.94 10.83 -20.26
N LYS A 163 11.71 10.30 -20.33
CA LYS A 163 11.46 8.93 -20.81
C LYS A 163 11.90 8.76 -22.26
N ASN A 164 11.76 9.77 -23.09
CA ASN A 164 12.25 9.75 -24.47
C ASN A 164 13.78 9.71 -24.52
N VAL A 165 14.48 10.44 -23.64
CA VAL A 165 15.94 10.34 -23.50
C VAL A 165 16.33 8.91 -23.10
N TRP A 166 15.70 8.35 -22.06
CA TRP A 166 15.93 6.95 -21.66
C TRP A 166 15.67 5.96 -22.79
N LYS A 167 14.57 6.15 -23.54
CA LYS A 167 14.22 5.29 -24.68
C LYS A 167 15.28 5.38 -25.78
N LYS A 168 15.73 6.58 -26.13
CA LYS A 168 16.79 6.79 -27.14
C LYS A 168 18.11 6.17 -26.68
N THR A 169 18.50 6.36 -25.43
CA THR A 169 19.70 5.73 -24.86
C THR A 169 19.57 4.21 -24.90
N TYR A 170 18.42 3.66 -24.52
CA TYR A 170 18.18 2.22 -24.55
C TYR A 170 18.21 1.67 -25.98
N ILE A 171 17.60 2.36 -26.96
CA ILE A 171 17.65 1.95 -28.37
C ILE A 171 19.11 1.94 -28.86
N ARG A 172 19.87 3.00 -28.59
CA ARG A 172 21.31 3.05 -28.92
C ARG A 172 22.07 1.89 -28.29
N GLN A 173 21.88 1.66 -27.00
CA GLN A 173 22.50 0.54 -26.28
C GLN A 173 22.07 -0.83 -26.84
N LEU A 174 20.82 -0.94 -27.30
CA LEU A 174 20.30 -2.15 -27.95
C LEU A 174 20.93 -2.35 -29.32
N GLU A 175 21.06 -1.30 -30.14
CA GLU A 175 21.75 -1.34 -31.43
C GLU A 175 23.23 -1.73 -31.25
N GLU A 176 23.93 -1.12 -30.29
CA GLU A 176 25.32 -1.48 -29.93
C GLU A 176 25.43 -2.95 -29.49
N TYR A 177 24.46 -3.43 -28.70
CA TYR A 177 24.43 -4.82 -28.28
C TYR A 177 24.07 -5.77 -29.43
N GLN A 178 23.20 -5.35 -30.35
CA GLN A 178 22.76 -6.11 -31.52
C GLN A 178 23.86 -6.27 -32.57
N GLN A 179 24.85 -5.38 -32.62
CA GLN A 179 26.06 -5.60 -33.44
C GLN A 179 26.77 -6.92 -33.10
N LEU A 180 26.64 -7.37 -31.85
CA LEU A 180 27.25 -8.59 -31.33
C LEU A 180 26.24 -9.73 -31.14
N TYR A 181 24.97 -9.38 -30.99
CA TYR A 181 23.85 -10.30 -30.88
C TYR A 181 22.67 -9.84 -31.76
N PRO A 182 22.69 -10.11 -33.07
CA PRO A 182 21.73 -9.51 -34.01
C PRO A 182 20.25 -9.75 -33.68
N ASN A 183 19.95 -10.84 -32.97
CA ASN A 183 18.59 -11.22 -32.58
C ASN A 183 18.21 -10.78 -31.15
N ALA A 184 19.02 -9.94 -30.49
CA ALA A 184 18.71 -9.49 -29.13
C ALA A 184 17.54 -8.51 -29.11
N GLU A 185 16.49 -8.83 -28.36
CA GLU A 185 15.34 -7.93 -28.17
C GLU A 185 15.51 -6.95 -26.99
N SER A 186 16.51 -7.20 -26.13
CA SER A 186 16.80 -6.34 -24.99
C SER A 186 18.26 -6.35 -24.55
N VAL A 187 18.64 -5.29 -23.84
CA VAL A 187 19.99 -5.13 -23.27
C VAL A 187 20.04 -5.66 -21.84
N PRO A 188 20.92 -6.62 -21.52
CA PRO A 188 21.10 -7.08 -20.15
C PRO A 188 21.55 -5.94 -19.22
N LYS A 189 20.88 -5.80 -18.06
CA LYS A 189 21.05 -4.67 -17.12
C LYS A 189 22.49 -4.38 -16.66
N TRP A 190 23.38 -5.36 -16.74
CA TRP A 190 24.77 -5.23 -16.29
C TRP A 190 25.69 -4.61 -17.34
N VAL A 191 25.33 -4.62 -18.63
CA VAL A 191 26.20 -4.19 -19.75
C VAL A 191 26.52 -2.70 -19.66
N PHE A 192 25.51 -1.85 -19.47
CA PHE A 192 25.64 -0.39 -19.39
C PHE A 192 25.28 0.18 -18.01
N LYS A 193 25.51 -0.60 -16.94
CA LYS A 193 25.08 -0.23 -15.58
C LYS A 193 25.63 1.12 -15.13
N SER A 194 26.92 1.38 -15.35
CA SER A 194 27.59 2.63 -14.94
C SER A 194 27.09 3.84 -15.74
N GLU A 195 26.91 3.66 -17.05
CA GLU A 195 26.42 4.70 -17.96
C GLU A 195 24.97 5.08 -17.62
N ASN A 196 24.11 4.09 -17.36
CA ASN A 196 22.74 4.32 -16.88
C ASN A 196 22.72 4.98 -15.50
N GLN A 197 23.66 4.65 -14.62
CA GLN A 197 23.77 5.31 -13.32
C GLN A 197 24.18 6.79 -13.46
N GLN A 198 25.11 7.11 -14.36
CA GLN A 198 25.52 8.48 -14.65
C GLN A 198 24.39 9.29 -15.34
N LEU A 199 23.68 8.67 -16.27
CA LEU A 199 22.52 9.27 -16.94
C LEU A 199 21.45 9.69 -15.92
N ALA A 200 21.17 8.83 -14.93
CA ALA A 200 20.19 9.07 -13.88
C ALA A 200 20.61 10.15 -12.86
N ILE A 201 21.89 10.18 -12.47
CA ILE A 201 22.36 11.01 -11.35
C ILE A 201 22.78 12.42 -11.81
N SER A 202 23.30 12.60 -13.01
CA SER A 202 23.87 13.88 -13.43
C SER A 202 23.35 14.41 -14.76
N THR A 203 23.16 13.55 -15.77
CA THR A 203 22.91 14.01 -17.14
C THR A 203 21.48 14.48 -17.33
N ILE A 204 20.50 13.68 -16.90
CA ILE A 204 19.08 14.07 -16.94
C ILE A 204 18.82 15.29 -16.05
N PRO A 205 19.28 15.33 -14.78
CA PRO A 205 19.07 16.52 -13.95
C PRO A 205 19.62 17.80 -14.57
N ARG A 206 20.82 17.73 -15.17
CA ARG A 206 21.46 18.86 -15.84
C ARG A 206 20.71 19.31 -17.10
N TRP A 207 20.28 18.39 -17.96
CA TRP A 207 19.66 18.73 -19.26
C TRP A 207 18.28 19.35 -19.13
N PHE A 208 17.55 18.96 -18.11
CA PHE A 208 16.18 19.43 -17.90
C PHE A 208 16.08 20.47 -16.78
N SER A 209 17.21 20.87 -16.17
CA SER A 209 17.25 21.69 -14.95
C SER A 209 16.28 21.17 -13.89
N VAL A 210 16.21 19.84 -13.76
CA VAL A 210 15.24 19.17 -12.88
C VAL A 210 15.88 18.26 -11.86
N ASP A 211 15.41 18.38 -10.62
CA ASP A 211 15.58 17.29 -9.67
C ASP A 211 14.44 16.30 -9.88
N CYS A 212 14.76 15.19 -10.54
CA CYS A 212 13.81 14.09 -10.74
C CYS A 212 13.65 13.27 -9.47
N TYR A 213 12.63 13.60 -8.68
CA TYR A 213 12.26 12.80 -7.52
C TYR A 213 11.23 11.74 -7.93
N LYS A 214 11.48 10.51 -7.50
CA LYS A 214 10.47 9.43 -7.56
C LYS A 214 9.33 9.82 -6.64
N VAL A 215 8.22 10.19 -7.24
CA VAL A 215 6.99 10.51 -6.51
C VAL A 215 6.41 9.24 -5.89
N ALA A 216 5.64 9.39 -4.81
CA ALA A 216 4.90 8.25 -4.28
C ALA A 216 3.97 7.69 -5.36
N LYS A 217 3.98 6.37 -5.54
CA LYS A 217 2.98 5.73 -6.38
C LYS A 217 1.64 5.84 -5.65
N GLY A 218 0.64 6.42 -6.30
CA GLY A 218 -0.74 6.24 -5.90
C GLY A 218 -1.12 4.76 -5.96
N TYR A 219 -2.26 4.41 -5.39
CA TYR A 219 -2.83 3.06 -5.52
C TYR A 219 -4.17 3.17 -6.22
N VAL A 220 -4.45 2.20 -7.09
CA VAL A 220 -5.81 1.91 -7.51
C VAL A 220 -6.42 1.04 -6.43
N VAL A 221 -7.51 1.51 -5.86
CA VAL A 221 -8.27 0.78 -4.85
C VAL A 221 -9.26 -0.12 -5.56
N ASP A 222 -9.27 -1.40 -5.19
CA ASP A 222 -10.28 -2.34 -5.66
C ASP A 222 -11.61 -2.06 -4.96
N GLU A 223 -12.72 -2.11 -5.70
CA GLU A 223 -14.07 -1.85 -5.17
C GLU A 223 -14.42 -2.80 -4.00
N ARG A 224 -13.84 -4.00 -3.97
CA ARG A 224 -14.00 -4.95 -2.87
C ARG A 224 -13.56 -4.37 -1.53
N LEU A 225 -12.51 -3.54 -1.50
CA LEU A 225 -12.05 -2.90 -0.25
C LEU A 225 -13.11 -1.93 0.29
N LEU A 226 -13.68 -1.09 -0.57
CA LEU A 226 -14.71 -0.13 -0.18
C LEU A 226 -16.01 -0.84 0.22
N SER A 227 -16.37 -1.90 -0.50
CA SER A 227 -17.51 -2.77 -0.18
C SER A 227 -17.35 -3.45 1.19
N ASP A 228 -16.17 -3.97 1.50
CA ASP A 228 -15.89 -4.60 2.80
C ASP A 228 -15.89 -3.60 3.96
N ILE A 229 -15.40 -2.37 3.74
CA ILE A 229 -15.51 -1.28 4.73
C ILE A 229 -16.98 -0.93 4.98
N GLN A 230 -17.79 -0.82 3.92
CA GLN A 230 -19.22 -0.53 4.04
C GLN A 230 -19.96 -1.65 4.77
N TYR A 231 -19.73 -2.90 4.36
CA TYR A 231 -20.27 -4.08 5.03
C TYR A 231 -19.90 -4.09 6.52
N ALA A 232 -18.64 -3.81 6.87
CA ALA A 232 -18.21 -3.75 8.26
C ALA A 232 -18.98 -2.67 9.05
N ASN A 233 -19.12 -1.47 8.50
CA ASN A 233 -19.83 -0.38 9.18
C ASN A 233 -21.31 -0.70 9.43
N ASP A 234 -21.95 -1.40 8.50
CA ASP A 234 -23.37 -1.76 8.63
C ASP A 234 -23.59 -2.99 9.50
N ALA A 235 -22.83 -4.06 9.25
CA ALA A 235 -23.00 -5.35 9.92
C ALA A 235 -22.69 -5.30 11.41
N ILE A 236 -21.72 -4.48 11.85
CA ILE A 236 -21.43 -4.32 13.29
C ILE A 236 -22.63 -3.74 14.03
N LEU A 237 -23.32 -2.78 13.41
CA LEU A 237 -24.45 -2.08 14.02
C LEU A 237 -25.75 -2.89 13.95
N GLN A 238 -25.83 -3.87 13.05
CA GLN A 238 -26.98 -4.77 12.93
C GLN A 238 -26.85 -6.01 13.82
N THR A 239 -25.65 -6.59 13.89
CA THR A 239 -25.43 -7.88 14.56
C THR A 239 -24.93 -7.73 16.00
N PHE A 240 -24.35 -6.58 16.33
CA PHE A 240 -23.62 -6.34 17.57
C PHE A 240 -22.56 -7.41 17.89
N ASN A 241 -22.05 -8.09 16.86
CA ASN A 241 -21.12 -9.21 17.00
C ASN A 241 -19.87 -8.94 16.16
N LEU A 242 -18.85 -8.37 16.81
CA LEU A 242 -17.65 -7.95 16.12
C LEU A 242 -16.85 -9.13 15.56
N ASP A 243 -16.83 -10.25 16.27
CA ASP A 243 -16.11 -11.44 15.83
C ASP A 243 -16.77 -12.08 14.60
N ALA A 244 -18.10 -12.09 14.53
CA ALA A 244 -18.80 -12.56 13.34
C ALA A 244 -18.45 -11.72 12.11
N VAL A 245 -18.50 -10.38 12.23
CA VAL A 245 -18.13 -9.46 11.13
C VAL A 245 -16.69 -9.70 10.69
N ARG A 246 -15.76 -9.85 11.64
CA ARG A 246 -14.33 -10.07 11.34
C ARG A 246 -14.05 -11.41 10.70
N ASN A 247 -14.73 -12.46 11.13
CA ASN A 247 -14.59 -13.78 10.52
C ASN A 247 -15.05 -13.74 9.07
N GLU A 248 -16.14 -13.02 8.78
CA GLU A 248 -16.61 -12.84 7.41
C GLU A 248 -15.63 -12.02 6.56
N ILE A 249 -15.11 -10.89 7.05
CA ILE A 249 -14.06 -10.12 6.36
C ILE A 249 -12.82 -10.97 6.11
N SER A 250 -12.37 -11.72 7.12
CA SER A 250 -11.19 -12.58 6.99
C SER A 250 -11.41 -13.68 5.95
N ARG A 251 -12.62 -14.25 5.89
CA ARG A 251 -13.00 -15.24 4.89
C ARG A 251 -12.95 -14.65 3.47
N ARG A 252 -13.49 -13.45 3.28
CA ARG A 252 -13.45 -12.73 1.99
C ARG A 252 -12.02 -12.43 1.56
N GLN A 253 -11.21 -11.86 2.46
CA GLN A 253 -9.81 -11.55 2.19
C GLN A 253 -8.95 -12.78 1.87
N LYS A 254 -9.25 -13.92 2.51
CA LYS A 254 -8.61 -15.20 2.17
C LYS A 254 -8.96 -15.62 0.74
N LYS A 255 -10.24 -15.53 0.36
CA LYS A 255 -10.69 -15.83 -1.01
C LYS A 255 -9.99 -14.94 -2.04
N TYR A 256 -9.87 -13.64 -1.78
CA TYR A 256 -9.18 -12.71 -2.70
C TYR A 256 -7.70 -13.05 -2.89
N LYS A 257 -7.04 -13.50 -1.82
CA LYS A 257 -5.65 -13.95 -1.89
C LYS A 257 -5.50 -15.23 -2.71
N GLU A 258 -6.44 -16.16 -2.58
CA GLU A 258 -6.47 -17.40 -3.37
C GLU A 258 -6.73 -17.10 -4.86
N GLU A 259 -7.68 -16.22 -5.17
CA GLU A 259 -7.97 -15.76 -6.55
C GLU A 259 -6.74 -15.11 -7.19
N LYS A 260 -6.10 -14.17 -6.48
CA LYS A 260 -4.89 -13.48 -6.97
C LYS A 260 -3.73 -14.45 -7.21
N ALA A 261 -3.52 -15.43 -6.33
CA ALA A 261 -2.44 -16.40 -6.49
C ALA A 261 -2.60 -17.25 -7.77
N ALA A 262 -3.84 -17.60 -8.13
CA ALA A 262 -4.12 -18.29 -9.38
C ALA A 262 -3.81 -17.42 -10.60
N ASP A 263 -4.17 -16.13 -10.56
CA ASP A 263 -3.85 -15.18 -11.64
C ASP A 263 -2.33 -14.98 -11.80
N ASP A 264 -1.61 -14.86 -10.68
CA ASP A 264 -0.15 -14.70 -10.66
C ASP A 264 0.57 -15.94 -11.23
N GLU A 265 0.06 -17.16 -10.97
CA GLU A 265 0.60 -18.42 -11.51
C GLU A 265 0.44 -18.50 -13.03
N ILE A 266 -0.76 -18.16 -13.53
CA ILE A 266 -1.06 -18.10 -14.96
C ILE A 266 -0.12 -17.11 -15.67
N LEU A 267 0.15 -15.94 -15.07
CA LEU A 267 1.05 -14.95 -15.63
C LEU A 267 2.51 -15.44 -15.64
N ALA A 268 2.98 -16.05 -14.56
CA ALA A 268 4.34 -16.57 -14.45
C ALA A 268 4.62 -17.68 -15.48
N GLU A 269 3.64 -18.55 -15.74
CA GLU A 269 3.80 -19.62 -16.73
C GLU A 269 3.84 -19.09 -18.16
N MET A 270 3.08 -18.02 -18.47
CA MET A 270 3.23 -17.30 -19.74
C MET A 270 4.62 -16.67 -19.88
N GLU A 271 5.15 -16.03 -18.83
CA GLU A 271 6.49 -15.42 -18.86
C GLU A 271 7.62 -16.45 -19.02
N LYS A 272 7.50 -17.62 -18.39
CA LYS A 272 8.52 -18.67 -18.48
C LYS A 272 8.63 -19.25 -19.90
N ARG A 273 7.49 -19.46 -20.57
CA ARG A 273 7.47 -19.90 -21.98
C ARG A 273 8.23 -18.91 -22.89
N ASN A 274 8.16 -17.62 -22.60
CA ASN A 274 8.88 -16.59 -23.37
C ASN A 274 10.40 -16.55 -23.09
N GLN A 275 10.90 -17.14 -21.99
CA GLN A 275 12.32 -17.09 -21.61
C GLN A 275 13.15 -18.29 -22.08
N GLU A 276 12.52 -19.46 -22.28
CA GLU A 276 13.20 -20.69 -22.69
C GLU A 276 13.67 -20.65 -24.16
N GLU A 277 13.36 -19.59 -24.91
CA GLU A 277 13.77 -19.37 -26.30
C GLU A 277 15.14 -18.63 -26.47
N GLY A 278 15.95 -18.43 -25.41
CA GLY A 278 17.22 -17.64 -25.45
C GLY A 278 18.57 -18.41 -25.37
N PRO A 279 19.74 -17.79 -25.71
CA PRO A 279 21.03 -18.48 -25.88
C PRO A 279 21.78 -18.90 -24.60
N SER A 280 22.69 -19.89 -24.74
CA SER A 280 23.35 -20.63 -23.66
C SER A 280 24.49 -19.87 -22.95
N LYS A 281 24.95 -20.39 -21.79
CA LYS A 281 25.97 -19.75 -20.93
C LYS A 281 27.38 -19.72 -21.54
N ALA A 282 27.73 -20.68 -22.38
CA ALA A 282 29.04 -20.71 -23.05
C ALA A 282 29.12 -19.65 -24.15
N ASP A 283 28.01 -19.46 -24.88
CA ASP A 283 27.90 -18.45 -25.93
C ASP A 283 28.00 -17.05 -25.33
N ARG A 284 27.37 -16.82 -24.16
CA ARG A 284 27.46 -15.56 -23.40
C ARG A 284 28.90 -15.12 -23.10
N LYS A 285 29.83 -16.05 -22.84
CA LYS A 285 31.23 -15.72 -22.51
C LYS A 285 32.01 -15.29 -23.76
N LYS A 286 31.77 -15.95 -24.89
CA LYS A 286 32.43 -15.63 -26.17
C LYS A 286 32.07 -14.23 -26.66
N ILE A 287 30.79 -13.88 -26.61
CA ILE A 287 30.41 -12.56 -27.11
C ILE A 287 30.91 -11.45 -26.19
N LEU A 288 30.97 -11.66 -24.87
CA LEU A 288 31.58 -10.74 -23.90
C LEU A 288 33.05 -10.38 -24.22
N GLU A 289 33.82 -11.33 -24.74
CA GLU A 289 35.20 -11.10 -25.18
C GLU A 289 35.27 -10.30 -26.48
N GLN A 290 34.30 -10.49 -27.39
CA GLN A 290 34.21 -9.75 -28.63
C GLN A 290 33.81 -8.27 -28.43
N ILE A 291 32.86 -7.98 -27.51
CA ILE A 291 32.46 -6.59 -27.20
C ILE A 291 33.66 -5.77 -26.69
N LYS A 292 34.52 -6.39 -25.87
CA LYS A 292 35.67 -5.70 -25.25
C LYS A 292 36.79 -5.36 -26.23
N GLN A 293 36.82 -6.00 -27.39
CA GLN A 293 37.85 -5.80 -28.41
C GLN A 293 37.43 -4.79 -29.48
N MET A 294 36.17 -4.35 -29.48
CA MET A 294 35.72 -3.32 -30.42
C MET A 294 36.26 -1.95 -30.00
N PRO A 295 36.79 -1.15 -30.94
CA PRO A 295 37.24 0.20 -30.63
C PRO A 295 36.05 1.04 -30.18
N LYS A 296 36.22 1.76 -29.08
CA LYS A 296 35.23 2.75 -28.65
C LYS A 296 35.27 3.89 -29.67
N PHE A 297 34.10 4.23 -30.22
CA PHE A 297 33.96 5.45 -31.00
C PHE A 297 34.01 6.65 -30.05
N ASP A 298 34.86 7.63 -30.40
CA ASP A 298 34.89 8.97 -29.82
C ASP A 298 33.58 9.73 -30.07
#